data_AF-A0A938JYP6-F1
#
_entry.id   AF-A0A938JYP6-F1
#
_cell.length_a   1.000
_cell.length_b   1.000
_cell.length_c   1.000
_cell.angle_alpha   90.00
_cell.angle_beta   90.00
_cell.angle_gamma   90.00
#
_symmetry.space_group_name_H-M   'P 1'
#
loop_
_entity.id
_entity.type
_entity.pdbx_description
1 polymer ?
#
loop_
_entity_poly.entity_id
_entity_poly.type
_entity_poly.pdbx_seq_one_letter_code
_entity_poly.pdbx_strand_id
1 'polypeptide(L)' 'RLVHIPMGRFGDPQEIANGALFLASDESSWMTGQSLIIDGGITAAYVTPE' A
#
# COMPACT_ATOMS: atom_id res chain seq x y z
N ARG A 1 12.74 7.27 -11.18
CA ARG A 1 11.73 6.21 -10.91
C ARG A 1 11.08 6.36 -9.54
N LEU A 2 11.86 6.47 -8.44
CA LEU A 2 11.34 6.66 -7.08
C LEU A 2 10.60 7.98 -6.85
N VAL A 3 10.86 8.99 -7.68
CA VAL A 3 10.21 10.30 -7.63
C VAL A 3 8.68 10.24 -7.70
N HIS A 4 8.11 9.24 -8.37
CA HIS A 4 6.66 9.06 -8.43
C HIS A 4 6.09 8.29 -7.22
N ILE A 5 6.95 7.83 -6.29
CA ILE A 5 6.57 7.15 -5.06
C ILE A 5 6.68 8.17 -3.92
N PRO A 6 5.57 8.64 -3.33
CA PRO A 6 5.62 9.60 -2.23
C PRO A 6 6.51 9.18 -1.06
N MET A 7 6.56 7.88 -0.74
CA MET A 7 7.45 7.34 0.30
C MET A 7 8.95 7.33 -0.10
N GLY A 8 9.30 7.64 -1.34
CA GLY A 8 10.68 7.81 -1.80
C GLY A 8 11.52 6.54 -1.86
N ARG A 9 10.92 5.36 -1.66
CA ARG A 9 11.59 4.05 -1.67
C ARG A 9 10.72 2.98 -2.31
N PHE A 10 11.33 1.85 -2.66
CA PHE A 10 10.57 0.66 -2.99
C PHE A 10 9.95 0.04 -1.73
N GLY A 11 8.82 -0.62 -1.92
CA GLY A 11 8.19 -1.43 -0.88
C GLY A 11 9.02 -2.68 -0.58
N ASP A 12 8.98 -3.09 0.68
CA ASP A 12 9.49 -4.38 1.13
C ASP A 12 8.38 -5.45 0.99
N PRO A 13 8.68 -6.67 0.51
CA PRO A 13 7.68 -7.74 0.43
C PRO A 13 6.91 -7.99 1.73
N GLN A 14 7.54 -7.75 2.89
CA GLN A 14 6.90 -7.89 4.20
C GLN A 14 5.72 -6.91 4.38
N GLU A 15 5.74 -5.75 3.74
CA GLU A 15 4.64 -4.77 3.83
C GLU A 15 3.37 -5.31 3.16
N ILE A 16 3.51 -6.04 2.04
CA ILE A 16 2.39 -6.72 1.38
C ILE A 16 1.91 -7.90 2.22
N ALA A 17 2.84 -8.70 2.77
CA ALA A 17 2.50 -9.84 3.62
C ALA A 17 1.73 -9.40 4.87
N ASN A 18 2.12 -8.29 5.50
CA ASN A 18 1.42 -7.72 6.64
C ASN A 18 0.02 -7.24 6.27
N GLY A 19 -0.17 -6.66 5.09
CA GLY A 19 -1.50 -6.30 4.57
C GLY A 19 -2.40 -7.51 4.38
N ALA A 20 -1.87 -8.58 3.78
CA ALA A 20 -2.60 -9.84 3.62
C ALA A 20 -2.92 -10.48 4.99
N LEU A 21 -1.98 -10.43 5.94
CA LEU A 21 -2.20 -10.89 7.31
C LEU A 21 -3.33 -10.12 7.99
N PHE A 22 -3.35 -8.79 7.87
CA PHE A 22 -4.43 -7.96 8.39
C PHE A 22 -5.79 -8.38 7.81
N LEU A 23 -5.89 -8.55 6.49
CA LEU A 23 -7.12 -9.02 5.83
C LEU A 23 -7.56 -10.43 6.25
N ALA A 24 -6.62 -11.27 6.67
CA ALA A 24 -6.91 -12.62 7.15
C ALA A 24 -7.22 -12.68 8.66
N SER A 25 -7.06 -11.56 9.36
CA SER A 25 -7.17 -11.46 10.82
C SER A 25 -8.51 -10.90 11.27
N ASP A 26 -8.85 -11.11 12.55
CA ASP A 26 -10.09 -10.64 13.17
C ASP A 26 -10.18 -9.10 13.22
N GLU A 27 -9.03 -8.42 13.13
CA GLU A 27 -8.89 -6.97 13.04
C GLU A 27 -9.58 -6.40 11.79
N SER A 28 -9.81 -7.22 10.77
CA SER A 28 -10.54 -6.85 9.55
C SER A 28 -11.96 -7.43 9.48
N SER A 29 -12.52 -7.92 10.59
CA SER A 29 -13.81 -8.65 10.65
C SER A 29 -15.03 -7.95 10.02
N TRP A 30 -14.99 -6.63 9.85
CA TRP A 30 -16.05 -5.85 9.20
C TRP A 30 -15.66 -5.25 7.84
N MET A 31 -14.45 -5.56 7.36
CA MET A 31 -13.92 -4.99 6.12
C MET A 31 -14.13 -5.97 4.97
N THR A 32 -15.21 -5.75 4.20
CA THR A 32 -15.56 -6.61 3.06
C THR A 32 -15.86 -5.80 1.79
N GLY A 33 -15.54 -6.37 0.63
CA GLY A 33 -15.74 -5.73 -0.68
C GLY A 33 -14.87 -4.50 -0.95
N GLN A 34 -13.81 -4.30 -0.16
CA GLN A 34 -12.89 -3.16 -0.27
C GLN A 34 -11.52 -3.58 -0.78
N SER A 35 -10.81 -2.64 -1.42
CA SER A 35 -9.41 -2.80 -1.80
C SER A 35 -8.49 -2.20 -0.74
N LEU A 36 -7.49 -2.96 -0.31
CA LEU A 36 -6.40 -2.47 0.54
C LEU A 36 -5.18 -2.16 -0.34
N ILE A 37 -4.88 -0.88 -0.55
CA ILE A 37 -3.78 -0.44 -1.42
C ILE A 37 -2.52 -0.22 -0.59
N ILE A 38 -1.43 -0.90 -0.98
CA ILE A 38 -0.11 -0.83 -0.34
C ILE A 38 0.93 -0.61 -1.43
N ASP A 39 1.15 0.64 -1.81
CA ASP A 39 1.96 1.01 -2.98
C ASP A 39 2.91 2.19 -2.75
N GLY A 40 3.13 2.57 -1.49
CA GLY A 40 3.96 3.72 -1.16
C GLY A 40 3.34 5.08 -1.50
N GLY A 41 2.03 5.12 -1.78
CA GLY A 41 1.25 6.33 -2.06
C GLY A 41 1.12 6.70 -3.53
N ILE A 42 1.63 5.87 -4.44
CA ILE A 42 1.66 6.15 -5.89
C ILE A 42 0.24 6.38 -6.44
N THR A 43 -0.73 5.56 -6.01
CA THR A 43 -2.13 5.66 -6.44
C THR A 43 -2.78 6.98 -6.05
N ALA A 44 -2.39 7.57 -4.92
CA ALA A 44 -3.00 8.78 -4.39
C ALA A 44 -2.34 10.07 -4.90
N ALA A 45 -1.01 10.06 -5.03
CA ALA A 45 -0.24 11.24 -5.39
C ALA A 45 0.88 10.86 -6.36
N TYR A 46 0.51 10.57 -7.60
CA TYR A 46 1.49 10.42 -8.67
C TYR A 46 2.14 11.77 -8.96
N VAL A 47 3.34 11.98 -8.42
CA VAL A 47 4.12 13.19 -8.61
C VAL A 47 5.11 13.01 -9.75
N THR A 48 4.89 13.73 -10.85
CA THR A 48 5.92 13.96 -11.87
C THR A 48 6.83 15.08 -11.37
N PRO A 49 8.15 14.89 -11.31
CA PRO A 49 9.05 16.00 -11.05
C PRO A 49 9.00 16.97 -12.22
N GLU A 50 9.08 18.27 -11.90
CA GLU A 50 9.45 19.32 -12.86
C GLU A 50 10.90 19.16 -13.32
#